data_AF-A0A960INJ3-F1
#
_entry.id   AF-A0A960INJ3-F1
#
_cell.length_a   1.000
_cell.length_b   1.000
_cell.length_c   1.000
_cell.angle_alpha   90.00
_cell.angle_beta   90.00
_cell.angle_gamma   90.00
#
_symmetry.space_group_name_H-M   'P 1'
#
loop_
_entity.id
_entity.type
_entity.pdbx_description
1 polymer ?
#
loop_
_entity_poly.entity_id
_entity_poly.type
_entity_poly.pdbx_seq_one_letter_code
_entity_poly.pdbx_strand_id
1 'polypeptide(L)'
;MVHEEIESSPVAARPWWSFGCAGDMTATDVRNLGRFNLWALIWALVFVVAAFALRSDWASHLPSVRLAVACAPLIAAFRALGAYRTFLRSADELLRKIHLEAIALGFAVGFVLATGWPIFERLGAPPLETALIGTAMVFGWSFGIGLGRRRYA
;
A
#
# COMPACT_ATOMS: atom_id res chain seq x y z
N MET A 1 28.34 -40.86 -8.43
CA MET A 1 29.00 -39.57 -8.72
C MET A 1 28.18 -38.85 -9.78
N VAL A 2 27.10 -38.19 -9.34
CA VAL A 2 26.45 -37.13 -10.12
C VAL A 2 26.34 -36.00 -9.09
N HIS A 3 27.29 -35.08 -9.17
CA HIS A 3 27.20 -33.82 -8.44
C HIS A 3 26.09 -33.02 -9.11
N GLU A 4 24.88 -33.07 -8.54
CA GLU A 4 23.92 -31.98 -8.69
C GLU A 4 24.55 -30.76 -8.02
N GLU A 5 25.27 -29.98 -8.83
CA GLU A 5 25.52 -28.58 -8.53
C GLU A 5 24.15 -27.89 -8.42
N ILE A 6 23.68 -27.78 -7.19
CA ILE A 6 22.70 -26.77 -6.80
C ILE A 6 23.35 -25.45 -7.15
N GLU A 7 23.04 -24.94 -8.34
CA GLU A 7 23.41 -23.61 -8.80
C GLU A 7 22.76 -22.60 -7.85
N SER A 8 23.46 -22.32 -6.75
CA SER A 8 23.14 -21.25 -5.84
C SER A 8 23.32 -19.96 -6.60
N SER A 9 22.24 -19.50 -7.25
CA SER A 9 22.22 -18.17 -7.86
C SER A 9 22.69 -17.17 -6.80
N PRO A 10 23.61 -16.26 -7.11
CA PRO A 10 24.15 -15.35 -6.12
C PRO A 10 22.98 -14.56 -5.53
N VAL A 11 22.77 -14.73 -4.22
CA VAL A 11 21.85 -13.91 -3.43
C VAL A 11 22.34 -12.48 -3.60
N ALA A 12 21.77 -11.76 -4.57
CA ALA A 12 22.09 -10.37 -4.82
C ALA A 12 21.96 -9.62 -3.49
N ALA A 13 23.03 -8.96 -3.09
CA ALA A 13 23.14 -8.26 -1.82
C ALA A 13 21.86 -7.43 -1.59
N ARG A 14 21.09 -7.84 -0.57
CA ARG A 14 19.75 -7.31 -0.34
C ARG A 14 19.87 -5.86 0.10
N PRO A 15 19.21 -4.90 -0.56
CA PRO A 15 19.25 -3.52 -0.12
C PRO A 15 18.54 -3.38 1.24
N TRP A 16 19.16 -2.66 2.18
CA TRP A 16 18.69 -2.47 3.57
C TRP A 16 17.26 -1.89 3.71
N TRP A 17 16.72 -1.27 2.64
CA TRP A 17 15.33 -0.78 2.58
C TRP A 17 14.31 -1.88 2.28
N SER A 18 14.73 -3.12 2.02
CA SER A 18 13.85 -4.28 2.09
C SER A 18 13.53 -4.53 3.58
N PHE A 19 12.68 -3.67 4.15
CA PHE A 19 12.12 -3.82 5.47
C PHE A 19 11.23 -5.06 5.50
N GLY A 20 11.88 -6.22 5.58
CA GLY A 20 11.33 -7.40 6.20
C GLY A 20 10.44 -8.31 5.37
N CYS A 21 11.03 -9.07 4.45
CA CYS A 21 10.63 -10.47 4.35
C CYS A 21 11.87 -11.34 4.59
N ALA A 22 11.92 -11.90 5.80
CA ALA A 22 12.70 -13.10 6.07
C ALA A 22 11.82 -14.26 5.58
N GLY A 23 12.37 -15.05 4.67
CA GLY A 23 11.62 -15.93 3.77
C GLY A 23 12.18 -15.72 2.37
N ASP A 24 12.40 -16.80 1.64
CA ASP A 24 13.09 -16.85 0.34
C ASP A 24 12.25 -16.19 -0.76
N MET A 25 12.09 -14.86 -0.69
CA MET A 25 11.46 -14.09 -1.75
C MET A 25 12.19 -14.35 -3.05
N THR A 26 11.45 -14.77 -4.06
CA THR A 26 12.00 -14.96 -5.39
C THR A 26 12.44 -13.60 -5.95
N ALA A 27 13.38 -13.59 -6.90
CA ALA A 27 13.78 -12.36 -7.59
C ALA A 27 12.57 -11.65 -8.25
N THR A 28 11.54 -12.41 -8.63
CA THR A 28 10.27 -11.90 -9.17
C THR A 28 9.48 -11.10 -8.13
N ASP A 29 9.42 -11.58 -6.88
CA ASP A 29 8.68 -10.92 -5.80
C ASP A 29 9.31 -9.60 -5.43
N VAL A 30 10.64 -9.57 -5.29
CA VAL A 30 11.39 -8.34 -5.00
C VAL A 30 11.15 -7.29 -6.11
N ARG A 31 11.21 -7.71 -7.37
CA ARG A 31 10.98 -6.81 -8.51
C ARG A 31 9.55 -6.27 -8.55
N ASN A 32 8.55 -7.13 -8.31
CA ASN A 32 7.15 -6.72 -8.36
C ASN A 32 6.75 -5.86 -7.16
N LEU A 33 7.28 -6.17 -5.97
CA LEU A 33 7.14 -5.34 -4.77
C LEU A 33 7.80 -3.98 -4.94
N GLY A 34 9.01 -3.94 -5.51
CA GLY A 34 9.69 -2.69 -5.85
C GLY A 34 8.88 -1.83 -6.83
N ARG A 35 8.26 -2.45 -7.84
CA ARG A 35 7.36 -1.76 -8.77
C ARG A 35 6.12 -1.21 -8.08
N PHE A 36 5.51 -1.97 -7.16
CA PHE A 36 4.39 -1.49 -6.34
C PHE A 36 4.81 -0.28 -5.49
N ASN A 37 5.93 -0.38 -4.76
CA ASN A 37 6.44 0.71 -3.93
C ASN A 37 6.73 1.97 -4.76
N LEU A 38 7.31 1.81 -5.95
CA LEU A 38 7.54 2.93 -6.86
C LEU A 38 6.22 3.63 -7.23
N TRP A 39 5.20 2.87 -7.64
CA TRP A 39 3.90 3.45 -7.97
C TRP A 39 3.20 4.06 -6.76
N ALA A 40 3.38 3.49 -5.56
CA ALA A 40 2.87 4.06 -4.32
C ALA A 40 3.56 5.40 -3.99
N LEU A 41 4.87 5.51 -4.18
CA LEU A 41 5.62 6.77 -4.01
C LEU A 41 5.21 7.82 -5.05
N ILE A 42 5.05 7.42 -6.32
CA ILE A 42 4.54 8.29 -7.38
C ILE A 42 3.15 8.79 -7.02
N TRP A 43 2.27 7.89 -6.56
CA TRP A 43 0.93 8.27 -6.11
C TRP A 43 0.98 9.29 -4.96
N ALA A 44 1.79 9.04 -3.93
CA ALA A 44 1.92 9.96 -2.79
C ALA A 44 2.43 11.34 -3.23
N LEU A 45 3.43 11.37 -4.12
CA LEU A 45 3.96 12.61 -4.69
C LEU A 45 2.88 13.35 -5.49
N VAL A 46 2.17 12.66 -6.39
CA VAL A 46 1.09 13.24 -7.21
C VAL A 46 -0.03 13.76 -6.31
N PHE A 47 -0.37 13.06 -5.23
CA PHE A 47 -1.37 13.50 -4.27
C PHE A 47 -0.96 14.80 -3.57
N VAL A 48 0.27 14.88 -3.06
CA VAL A 48 0.79 16.10 -2.40
C VAL A 48 0.83 17.27 -3.37
N VAL A 49 1.32 17.05 -4.60
CA VAL A 49 1.38 18.09 -5.64
C VAL A 49 -0.02 18.55 -6.04
N ALA A 50 -0.98 17.62 -6.23
CA ALA A 50 -2.35 17.97 -6.57
C ALA A 50 -3.05 18.75 -5.45
N ALA A 51 -2.89 18.31 -4.20
CA ALA A 51 -3.43 19.00 -3.03
C ALA A 51 -2.85 20.41 -2.87
N PHE A 52 -1.53 20.56 -3.07
CA PHE A 52 -0.87 21.87 -3.05
C PHE A 52 -1.37 22.76 -4.19
N ALA A 53 -1.39 22.25 -5.42
CA ALA A 53 -1.79 23.02 -6.60
C ALA A 53 -3.24 23.53 -6.55
N LEU A 54 -4.15 22.74 -5.96
CA LEU A 54 -5.55 23.14 -5.76
C LEU A 54 -5.72 24.12 -4.59
N ARG A 55 -4.80 24.13 -3.62
CA ARG A 55 -4.84 25.05 -2.47
C ARG A 55 -4.20 26.41 -2.78
N SER A 56 -3.16 26.44 -3.63
CA SER A 56 -2.38 27.64 -3.93
C SER A 56 -2.86 28.42 -5.16
N ASP A 57 -4.04 28.09 -5.72
CA ASP A 57 -4.54 28.60 -7.00
C ASP A 57 -3.54 28.45 -8.18
N TRP A 58 -2.58 27.52 -8.07
CA TRP A 58 -1.68 27.17 -9.18
C TRP A 58 -2.40 26.42 -10.29
N ALA A 59 -3.46 25.69 -9.93
CA ALA A 59 -4.38 25.16 -10.92
C ALA A 59 -5.13 26.34 -11.57
N SER A 60 -5.13 26.40 -12.90
CA SER A 60 -5.80 27.49 -13.62
C SER A 60 -7.27 27.61 -13.22
N HIS A 61 -7.85 28.81 -13.36
CA HIS A 61 -9.26 29.06 -13.10
C HIS A 61 -10.20 28.26 -14.02
N LEU A 62 -9.65 27.55 -15.01
CA LEU A 62 -10.40 26.68 -15.91
C LEU A 62 -10.90 25.42 -15.15
N PRO A 63 -12.22 25.17 -15.11
CA PRO A 63 -12.79 24.03 -14.40
C PRO A 63 -12.23 22.67 -14.87
N SER A 64 -11.92 22.55 -16.16
CA SER A 64 -11.37 21.34 -16.77
C SER A 64 -9.98 20.98 -16.23
N VAL A 65 -9.13 21.98 -16.00
CA VAL A 65 -7.77 21.77 -15.46
C VAL A 65 -7.84 21.36 -13.99
N ARG A 66 -8.70 22.01 -13.19
CA ARG A 66 -8.91 21.62 -11.79
C ARG A 66 -9.41 20.18 -11.67
N LEU A 67 -10.33 19.77 -12.54
CA LEU A 67 -10.80 18.39 -12.61
C LEU A 67 -9.66 17.42 -12.98
N ALA A 68 -8.84 17.76 -13.97
CA ALA A 68 -7.70 16.93 -14.35
C ALA A 68 -6.69 16.76 -13.19
N VAL A 69 -6.40 17.84 -12.46
CA VAL A 69 -5.53 17.81 -11.27
C VAL A 69 -6.14 16.94 -10.17
N ALA A 70 -7.45 17.03 -9.92
CA ALA A 70 -8.13 16.20 -8.93
C ALA A 70 -8.16 14.71 -9.32
N CYS A 71 -8.26 14.40 -10.62
CA CYS A 71 -8.26 13.02 -11.12
C CYS A 71 -6.86 12.38 -11.15
N ALA A 72 -5.79 13.17 -11.27
CA ALA A 72 -4.41 12.66 -11.35
C ALA A 72 -4.02 11.69 -10.22
N PRO A 73 -4.25 11.99 -8.92
CA PRO A 73 -3.95 11.05 -7.85
C PRO A 73 -4.80 9.78 -7.91
N LEU A 74 -6.05 9.83 -8.41
CA LEU A 74 -6.87 8.64 -8.57
C LEU A 74 -6.28 7.70 -9.62
N ILE A 75 -5.85 8.25 -10.76
CA ILE A 75 -5.21 7.47 -11.84
C ILE A 75 -3.92 6.81 -11.32
N ALA A 76 -3.09 7.55 -10.59
CA ALA A 76 -1.87 7.00 -9.98
C ALA A 76 -2.20 5.90 -8.95
N ALA A 77 -3.28 6.06 -8.16
CA ALA A 77 -3.75 5.04 -7.22
C ALA A 77 -4.16 3.75 -7.94
N PHE A 78 -4.92 3.86 -9.03
CA PHE A 78 -5.31 2.68 -9.83
C PHE A 78 -4.10 1.97 -10.43
N ARG A 79 -3.06 2.70 -10.84
CA ARG A 79 -1.80 2.11 -11.31
C ARG A 79 -1.06 1.38 -10.18
N ALA A 80 -0.98 1.98 -8.99
CA ALA A 80 -0.40 1.34 -7.81
C ALA A 80 -1.17 0.05 -7.44
N LEU A 81 -2.51 0.09 -7.48
CA LEU A 81 -3.35 -1.08 -7.23
C LEU A 81 -3.13 -2.18 -8.26
N GLY A 82 -2.97 -1.83 -9.55
CA GLY A 82 -2.63 -2.78 -10.60
C GLY A 82 -1.28 -3.45 -10.35
N ALA A 83 -0.25 -2.68 -9.98
CA ALA A 83 1.07 -3.22 -9.63
C ALA A 83 1.00 -4.13 -8.39
N TYR A 84 0.21 -3.75 -7.38
CA TYR A 84 0.00 -4.56 -6.19
C TYR A 84 -0.71 -5.88 -6.50
N ARG A 85 -1.72 -5.86 -7.38
CA ARG A 85 -2.40 -7.08 -7.84
C ARG A 85 -1.44 -8.01 -8.58
N THR A 86 -0.55 -7.46 -9.42
CA THR A 86 0.49 -8.25 -10.09
C THR A 86 1.45 -8.88 -9.07
N PHE A 87 1.87 -8.11 -8.06
CA PHE A 87 2.68 -8.64 -6.95
C PHE A 87 1.97 -9.78 -6.21
N LEU A 88 0.72 -9.59 -5.77
CA LEU A 88 -0.03 -10.64 -5.07
C LEU A 88 -0.24 -11.92 -5.89
N ARG A 89 -0.31 -11.81 -7.22
CA ARG A 89 -0.47 -12.97 -8.11
C ARG A 89 0.83 -13.72 -8.37
N SER A 90 1.97 -13.04 -8.30
CA SER A 90 3.29 -13.65 -8.48
C SER A 90 3.91 -14.12 -7.16
N ALA A 91 3.46 -13.55 -6.04
CA ALA A 91 3.91 -13.89 -4.71
C ALA A 91 3.70 -15.38 -4.43
N ASP A 92 4.67 -15.95 -3.70
CA ASP A 92 4.51 -17.26 -3.09
C ASP A 92 3.24 -17.32 -2.20
N GLU A 93 2.79 -18.54 -1.89
CA GLU A 93 1.53 -18.72 -1.17
C GLU A 93 1.54 -18.09 0.23
N LEU A 94 2.69 -18.11 0.91
CA LEU A 94 2.84 -17.60 2.26
C LEU A 94 2.80 -16.06 2.29
N LEU A 95 3.59 -15.43 1.43
CA LEU A 95 3.66 -13.99 1.27
C LEU A 95 2.31 -13.43 0.81
N ARG A 96 1.67 -14.09 -0.16
CA ARG A 96 0.31 -13.74 -0.60
C ARG A 96 -0.67 -13.82 0.55
N LYS A 97 -0.61 -14.88 1.38
CA LYS A 97 -1.47 -15.04 2.55
C LYS A 97 -1.26 -13.93 3.57
N ILE A 98 -0.02 -13.63 3.95
CA ILE A 98 0.33 -12.56 4.89
C ILE A 98 -0.23 -11.22 4.41
N HIS A 99 -0.03 -10.88 3.13
CA HIS A 99 -0.53 -9.62 2.59
C HIS A 99 -2.07 -9.57 2.55
N LEU A 100 -2.76 -10.67 2.21
CA LEU A 100 -4.22 -10.70 2.19
C LEU A 100 -4.82 -10.60 3.60
N GLU A 101 -4.25 -11.31 4.58
CA GLU A 101 -4.66 -11.19 5.99
C GLU A 101 -4.44 -9.78 6.53
N ALA A 102 -3.32 -9.16 6.17
CA ALA A 102 -3.04 -7.79 6.54
C ALA A 102 -4.04 -6.80 5.93
N ILE A 103 -4.41 -6.95 4.66
CA ILE A 103 -5.42 -6.10 4.02
C ILE A 103 -6.77 -6.27 4.71
N ALA A 104 -7.14 -7.52 5.04
CA ALA A 104 -8.38 -7.79 5.76
C ALA A 104 -8.40 -7.09 7.12
N LEU A 105 -7.27 -7.07 7.84
CA LEU A 105 -7.15 -6.34 9.11
C LEU A 105 -7.29 -4.83 8.92
N GLY A 106 -6.57 -4.24 7.95
CA GLY A 106 -6.68 -2.82 7.64
C GLY A 106 -8.10 -2.43 7.23
N PHE A 107 -8.75 -3.25 6.40
CA PHE A 107 -10.15 -3.08 6.02
C PHE A 107 -11.09 -3.14 7.22
N ALA A 108 -10.93 -4.13 8.10
CA ALA A 108 -11.76 -4.28 9.30
C ALA A 108 -11.65 -3.05 10.22
N VAL A 109 -10.44 -2.54 10.46
CA VAL A 109 -10.23 -1.32 11.24
C VAL A 109 -10.96 -0.13 10.63
N GLY A 110 -10.81 0.08 9.32
CA GLY A 110 -11.49 1.17 8.62
C GLY A 110 -13.00 1.04 8.64
N PHE A 111 -13.52 -0.17 8.41
CA PHE A 111 -14.95 -0.46 8.38
C PHE A 111 -15.59 -0.20 9.75
N VAL A 112 -14.96 -0.65 10.84
CA VAL A 112 -15.43 -0.40 12.21
C VAL A 112 -15.46 1.08 12.52
N LEU A 113 -14.41 1.84 12.16
CA LEU A 113 -14.38 3.28 12.39
C LEU A 113 -15.42 4.04 11.53
N ALA A 114 -15.51 3.71 10.25
CA ALA A 114 -16.42 4.39 9.32
C ALA A 114 -17.90 4.15 9.64
N THR A 115 -18.25 2.98 10.17
CA THR A 115 -19.64 2.63 10.53
C THR A 115 -19.96 2.95 11.98
N GLY A 116 -18.99 2.83 12.89
CA GLY A 116 -19.17 3.05 14.32
C GLY A 116 -19.08 4.51 14.74
N TRP A 117 -18.12 5.28 14.21
CA TRP A 117 -17.90 6.67 14.63
C TRP A 117 -19.11 7.59 14.43
N PRO A 118 -19.89 7.48 13.34
CA PRO A 118 -21.10 8.28 13.17
C PRO A 118 -22.13 8.14 14.30
N ILE A 119 -22.11 7.04 15.06
CA ILE A 119 -22.97 6.87 16.26
C ILE A 119 -22.48 7.78 17.39
N PHE A 120 -21.17 7.90 17.58
CA PHE A 120 -20.58 8.80 18.56
C PHE A 120 -20.79 10.27 18.19
N GLU A 121 -20.77 10.61 16.90
CA GLU A 121 -21.11 11.97 16.44
C GLU A 121 -22.54 12.36 16.85
N ARG A 122 -23.50 11.41 16.82
CA ARG A 122 -24.86 11.66 17.32
C ARG A 122 -24.94 11.90 18.83
N LEU A 123 -23.91 11.49 19.58
CA LEU A 123 -23.77 11.74 21.01
C LEU A 123 -22.96 13.03 21.31
N GLY A 124 -22.56 13.78 20.29
CA GLY A 124 -21.81 15.03 20.41
C GLY A 124 -20.29 14.90 20.27
N ALA A 125 -19.78 13.74 19.83
CA ALA A 125 -18.36 13.61 19.48
C ALA A 125 -18.01 14.46 18.22
N PRO A 126 -16.78 14.93 18.08
CA PRO A 126 -16.35 15.68 16.89
C PRO A 126 -16.39 14.79 15.63
N PRO A 127 -16.66 15.38 14.45
CA PRO A 127 -16.70 14.63 13.20
C PRO A 127 -15.31 14.06 12.88
N LEU A 128 -15.24 12.78 12.53
CA LEU A 128 -13.97 12.14 12.20
C LEU A 128 -13.63 12.39 10.73
N GLU A 129 -12.46 13.01 10.50
CA GLU A 129 -11.97 13.23 9.15
C GLU A 129 -11.70 11.88 8.46
N THR A 130 -12.20 11.72 7.23
CA THR A 130 -12.01 10.52 6.42
C THR A 130 -10.53 10.14 6.25
N ALA A 131 -9.64 11.15 6.24
CA ALA A 131 -8.20 10.94 6.20
C ALA A 131 -7.70 10.13 7.40
N LEU A 132 -8.20 10.39 8.61
CA LEU A 132 -7.81 9.67 9.83
C LEU A 132 -8.28 8.21 9.80
N ILE A 133 -9.44 7.94 9.22
CA ILE A 133 -9.92 6.57 8.98
C ILE A 133 -8.94 5.85 8.05
N GLY A 134 -8.58 6.49 6.92
CA GLY A 134 -7.59 5.94 5.98
C GLY A 134 -6.23 5.68 6.64
N THR A 135 -5.76 6.60 7.48
CA THR A 135 -4.51 6.43 8.25
C THR A 135 -4.61 5.24 9.21
N ALA A 136 -5.72 5.09 9.94
CA ALA A 136 -5.95 3.95 10.82
C ALA A 136 -5.96 2.62 10.05
N MET A 137 -6.53 2.59 8.83
CA MET A 137 -6.48 1.42 7.95
C MET A 137 -5.06 1.05 7.56
N VAL A 138 -4.23 2.04 7.20
CA VAL A 138 -2.81 1.82 6.84
C VAL A 138 -2.01 1.29 8.02
N PHE A 139 -2.28 1.78 9.24
CA PHE A 139 -1.68 1.23 10.46
C PHE A 139 -2.14 -0.21 10.71
N GLY A 140 -3.43 -0.51 10.54
CA GLY A 140 -3.96 -1.86 10.64
C GLY A 140 -3.31 -2.81 9.64
N TRP A 141 -3.16 -2.38 8.39
CA TRP A 141 -2.48 -3.14 7.35
C TRP A 141 -1.00 -3.38 7.69
N SER A 142 -0.27 -2.33 8.10
CA SER A 142 1.15 -2.43 8.45
C SER A 142 1.38 -3.35 9.66
N PHE A 143 0.50 -3.26 10.66
CA PHE A 143 0.50 -4.14 11.83
C PHE A 143 0.20 -5.60 11.44
N GLY A 144 -0.76 -5.81 10.53
CA GLY A 144 -1.11 -7.13 10.00
C GLY A 144 0.06 -7.81 9.28
N ILE A 145 0.84 -7.05 8.48
CA ILE A 145 2.07 -7.57 7.86
C ILE A 145 3.07 -7.99 8.95
N GLY A 146 3.29 -7.14 9.96
CA GLY A 146 4.21 -7.44 11.05
C GLY A 146 3.81 -8.68 11.86
N LEU A 147 2.51 -8.86 12.13
CA LEU A 147 1.98 -10.01 12.86
C LEU A 147 2.07 -11.29 12.04
N GLY A 148 1.68 -11.25 10.76
CA GLY A 148 1.78 -12.39 9.85
C GLY A 148 3.21 -12.88 9.75
N ARG A 149 4.18 -11.96 9.67
CA ARG A 149 5.60 -12.31 9.70
C ARG A 149 6.04 -13.01 10.97
N ARG A 150 5.60 -12.57 12.15
CA ARG A 150 5.96 -13.23 13.42
C ARG A 150 5.33 -14.62 13.56
N ARG A 151 4.17 -14.83 12.95
CA ARG A 151 3.42 -16.10 13.03
C ARG A 151 3.96 -17.18 12.08
N TYR A 152 4.58 -16.76 10.98
CA TYR A 152 5.03 -17.65 9.91
C TYR A 152 6.56 -17.68 9.69
N ALA A 153 7.32 -17.04 10.59
CA ALA A 153 8.77 -17.17 10.71
C ALA A 153 9.11 -18.31 11.68
#